data_AF-A0AAW6E884-F1
#
_entry.id   AF-A0AAW6E884-F1
#
_cell.length_a   1.000
_cell.length_b   1.000
_cell.length_c   1.000
_cell.angle_alpha   90.00
_cell.angle_beta   90.00
_cell.angle_gamma   90.00
#
_symmetry.space_group_name_H-M   'P 1'
#
loop_
_entity.id
_entity.type
_entity.pdbx_description
1 polymer ?
#
loop_
_entity_poly.entity_id
_entity_poly.type
_entity_poly.pdbx_seq_one_letter_code
_entity_poly.pdbx_strand_id
1 'polypeptide(L)'
;MAGCRIVNEGVSSAVEAINGYATSYRTAGETLITSLSSAIADMEGAAKDAFKTLIDGDINNFVATDLPGAIEGMASLLEANRDNFEKVDQQIADNISGG
;
A
#
# COMPACT_ATOMS: atom_id res chain seq x y z
N MET A 1 -10.46 -11.72 -28.15
CA MET A 1 -9.54 -11.66 -26.99
C MET A 1 -8.90 -10.28 -26.75
N ALA A 2 -9.19 -9.22 -27.52
CA ALA A 2 -8.60 -7.88 -27.27
C ALA A 2 -9.07 -7.19 -25.97
N GLY A 3 -10.26 -7.53 -25.46
CA GLY A 3 -10.81 -6.95 -24.24
C GLY A 3 -10.08 -7.36 -22.95
N CYS A 4 -9.60 -8.61 -22.85
CA CYS A 4 -8.87 -9.09 -21.68
C CYS A 4 -7.52 -8.36 -21.54
N ARG A 5 -6.81 -8.15 -22.65
CA ARG A 5 -5.51 -7.45 -22.66
C ARG A 5 -5.58 -5.99 -22.23
N ILE A 6 -6.60 -5.23 -22.70
CA ILE A 6 -6.77 -3.81 -22.34
C ILE A 6 -7.14 -3.65 -20.86
N VAL A 7 -8.02 -4.50 -20.34
CA VAL A 7 -8.40 -4.48 -18.92
C VAL A 7 -7.21 -4.85 -18.04
N ASN A 8 -6.38 -5.79 -18.49
CA ASN A 8 -5.18 -6.21 -17.77
C ASN A 8 -4.15 -5.08 -17.62
N GLU A 9 -3.81 -4.41 -18.73
CA GLU A 9 -2.92 -3.24 -18.71
C GLU A 9 -3.47 -2.15 -17.77
N GLY A 10 -4.78 -1.90 -17.79
CA GLY A 10 -5.43 -0.94 -16.90
C GLY A 10 -5.31 -1.32 -15.42
N VAL A 11 -5.46 -2.60 -15.08
CA VAL A 11 -5.28 -3.10 -13.70
C VAL A 11 -3.81 -3.01 -13.28
N SER A 12 -2.87 -3.35 -14.17
CA SER A 12 -1.43 -3.21 -13.90
C SER A 12 -1.05 -1.76 -13.57
N SER A 13 -1.49 -0.80 -14.38
CA SER A 13 -1.23 0.63 -14.11
C SER A 13 -1.88 1.11 -12.81
N ALA A 14 -3.06 0.60 -12.46
CA ALA A 14 -3.71 0.91 -11.19
C ALA A 14 -2.92 0.35 -10.00
N VAL A 15 -2.40 -0.88 -10.09
CA VAL A 15 -1.56 -1.50 -9.06
C VAL A 15 -0.28 -0.68 -8.84
N GLU A 16 0.38 -0.27 -9.93
CA GLU A 16 1.56 0.61 -9.86
C GLU A 16 1.25 1.93 -9.15
N ALA A 17 0.14 2.59 -9.51
CA ALA A 17 -0.29 3.82 -8.86
C ALA A 17 -0.57 3.63 -7.37
N ILE A 18 -1.25 2.54 -6.99
CA ILE A 18 -1.56 2.21 -5.59
C ILE A 18 -0.26 2.00 -4.78
N ASN A 19 0.72 1.28 -5.32
CA ASN A 19 2.03 1.13 -4.69
C ASN A 19 2.77 2.47 -4.54
N GLY A 20 2.63 3.36 -5.52
CA GLY A 20 3.12 4.74 -5.43
C GLY A 20 2.46 5.53 -4.29
N TYR A 21 1.15 5.36 -4.08
CA TYR A 21 0.44 5.96 -2.95
C TYR A 21 0.92 5.41 -1.60
N ALA A 22 1.12 4.10 -1.47
CA ALA A 22 1.66 3.52 -0.25
C ALA A 22 3.01 4.13 0.14
N THR A 23 3.90 4.31 -0.84
CA THR A 23 5.19 4.99 -0.66
C THR A 23 5.00 6.44 -0.22
N SER A 24 4.10 7.17 -0.87
CA SER A 24 3.81 8.57 -0.53
C SER A 24 3.27 8.72 0.89
N TYR A 25 2.40 7.81 1.33
CA TYR A 25 1.90 7.78 2.71
C TYR A 25 3.01 7.50 3.72
N ARG A 26 3.92 6.57 3.43
CA ARG A 26 5.07 6.27 4.29
C ARG A 26 5.95 7.51 4.47
N THR A 27 6.30 8.21 3.39
CA THR A 27 7.09 9.45 3.45
C THR A 27 6.38 10.57 4.22
N ALA A 28 5.06 10.74 4.02
CA ALA A 28 4.27 11.70 4.78
C ALA A 28 4.23 11.34 6.28
N GLY A 29 4.12 10.04 6.60
CA GLY A 29 4.20 9.51 7.96
C GLY A 29 5.54 9.82 8.64
N GLU A 30 6.66 9.55 7.97
CA GLU A 30 8.00 9.88 8.47
C GLU A 30 8.17 11.38 8.76
N THR A 31 7.62 12.23 7.88
CA THR A 31 7.62 13.69 8.05
C THR A 31 6.78 14.10 9.26
N LEU A 32 5.62 13.48 9.46
CA LEU A 32 4.75 13.73 10.61
C LEU A 32 5.47 13.36 11.93
N ILE A 33 6.05 12.16 12.00
CA ILE A 33 6.76 11.69 13.19
C ILE A 33 7.94 12.60 13.55
N THR A 34 8.71 12.99 12.53
CA THR A 34 9.81 13.95 12.71
C THR A 34 9.30 15.27 13.26
N SER A 35 8.24 15.82 12.65
CA SER A 35 7.66 17.11 13.05
C SER A 35 7.11 17.08 14.48
N LEU A 36 6.41 16.01 14.85
CA LEU A 36 5.87 15.82 16.20
C LEU A 36 7.00 15.67 17.23
N SER A 37 8.02 14.88 16.90
CA SER A 37 9.19 14.69 17.78
C SER A 37 9.95 16.00 18.01
N SER A 38 10.11 16.83 16.98
CA SER A 38 10.71 18.15 17.10
C SER A 38 9.85 19.11 17.93
N ALA A 39 8.53 19.09 17.76
CA ALA A 39 7.63 19.97 18.51
C ALA A 39 7.65 19.70 20.03
N ILE A 40 7.90 18.45 20.43
CA ILE A 40 8.00 18.07 21.85
C ILE A 40 9.43 18.05 22.38
N ALA A 41 10.43 18.42 21.57
CA ALA A 41 11.85 18.26 21.92
C ALA A 41 12.23 19.06 23.18
N ASP A 42 11.72 20.28 23.29
CA ASP A 42 11.96 21.20 24.41
C ASP A 42 10.98 21.01 25.58
N MET A 43 9.99 20.11 25.46
CA MET A 43 9.11 19.77 26.57
C MET A 43 9.88 18.96 27.63
N GLU A 44 9.50 19.09 28.90
CA GLU A 44 10.07 18.34 30.01
C GLU A 44 8.99 17.71 30.88
N GLY A 45 9.36 16.64 31.60
CA GLY A 45 8.49 15.93 32.54
C GLY A 45 7.55 14.92 31.91
N ALA A 46 6.67 14.35 32.74
CA ALA A 46 5.83 13.20 32.40
C ALA A 46 4.90 13.43 31.19
N ALA A 47 4.54 14.68 30.89
CA ALA A 47 3.76 15.02 29.70
C ALA A 47 4.55 14.74 28.41
N LYS A 48 5.84 15.09 28.37
CA LYS A 48 6.72 14.77 27.23
C LYS A 48 6.80 13.27 27.03
N ASP A 49 6.99 12.51 28.11
CA ASP A 49 7.15 11.05 28.05
C ASP A 49 5.87 10.37 27.52
N ALA A 50 4.70 10.83 27.98
CA ALA A 50 3.42 10.35 27.49
C ALA A 50 3.22 10.66 26.01
N PHE A 51 3.52 11.89 25.57
CA PHE A 51 3.43 12.25 24.15
C PHE A 51 4.41 11.48 23.29
N LYS A 52 5.66 11.32 23.75
CA LYS A 52 6.67 10.54 23.04
C LYS A 52 6.25 9.08 22.89
N THR A 53 5.67 8.49 23.95
CA THR A 53 5.14 7.12 23.89
C THR A 53 4.01 7.00 22.85
N LEU A 54 3.11 7.97 22.79
CA LEU A 54 2.04 7.99 21.79
C LEU A 54 2.59 8.13 20.35
N ILE A 55 3.57 9.01 20.16
CA ILE A 55 4.21 9.26 18.85
C ILE A 55 4.95 8.00 18.38
N ASP A 56 5.82 7.45 19.21
CA ASP A 56 6.66 6.29 18.86
C ASP A 56 5.84 4.99 18.75
N GLY A 57 4.70 4.92 19.43
CA GLY A 57 3.76 3.80 19.41
C GLY A 57 2.70 3.95 18.34
N ASP A 58 1.47 4.29 18.76
CA ASP A 58 0.27 4.24 17.92
C ASP A 58 0.41 5.08 16.65
N ILE A 59 0.95 6.30 16.75
CA ILE A 59 1.06 7.18 15.59
C ILE A 59 2.06 6.61 14.59
N ASN A 60 3.26 6.23 15.03
CA ASN A 60 4.28 5.66 14.15
C ASN A 60 3.83 4.35 13.51
N ASN A 61 3.24 3.45 14.29
CA ASN A 61 2.70 2.18 13.78
C ASN A 61 1.66 2.43 12.69
N PHE A 62 0.71 3.33 12.94
CA PHE A 62 -0.34 3.62 11.98
C PHE A 62 0.20 4.20 10.67
N VAL A 63 1.05 5.23 10.76
CA VAL A 63 1.49 5.99 9.56
C VAL A 63 2.63 5.33 8.79
N ALA A 64 3.51 4.58 9.45
CA ALA A 64 4.64 3.93 8.80
C ALA A 64 4.34 2.50 8.37
N THR A 65 3.42 1.82 9.07
CA THR A 65 3.18 0.38 8.90
C THR A 65 1.75 0.07 8.48
N ASP A 66 0.75 0.37 9.31
CA ASP A 66 -0.60 -0.16 9.11
C ASP A 66 -1.27 0.40 7.84
N LEU A 67 -1.25 1.72 7.67
CA LEU A 67 -1.87 2.35 6.52
C LEU A 67 -1.11 2.04 5.21
N PRO A 68 0.22 2.24 5.10
CA PRO A 68 0.96 1.84 3.90
C PRO A 68 0.83 0.35 3.59
N GLY A 69 0.90 -0.51 4.61
CA GLY A 69 0.79 -1.96 4.46
C GLY A 69 -0.60 -2.40 3.99
N ALA A 70 -1.68 -1.75 4.46
CA ALA A 70 -3.02 -2.00 3.94
C ALA A 70 -3.15 -1.63 2.46
N ILE A 71 -2.52 -0.54 2.02
CA ILE A 71 -2.51 -0.09 0.63
C ILE A 71 -1.72 -1.08 -0.25
N GLU A 72 -0.53 -1.51 0.19
CA GLU A 72 0.27 -2.55 -0.48
C GLU A 72 -0.47 -3.89 -0.54
N GLY A 73 -1.22 -4.24 0.51
CA GLY A 73 -2.07 -5.43 0.55
C GLY A 73 -3.18 -5.37 -0.50
N MET A 74 -3.85 -4.23 -0.66
CA MET A 74 -4.84 -4.04 -1.73
C MET A 74 -4.22 -4.17 -3.12
N ALA A 75 -3.04 -3.58 -3.34
CA ALA A 75 -2.31 -3.71 -4.60
C ALA A 75 -2.02 -5.18 -4.91
N SER A 76 -1.55 -5.94 -3.91
CA SER A 76 -1.24 -7.37 -4.04
C SER A 76 -2.47 -8.21 -4.39
N LEU A 77 -3.63 -7.91 -3.80
CA LEU A 77 -4.89 -8.61 -4.11
C LEU A 77 -5.36 -8.32 -5.54
N LEU A 78 -5.22 -7.08 -6.01
CA LEU A 78 -5.58 -6.69 -7.38
C LEU A 78 -4.66 -7.36 -8.40
N GLU A 79 -3.35 -7.41 -8.12
CA GLU A 79 -2.36 -8.10 -8.95
C GLU A 79 -2.66 -9.61 -9.03
N ALA A 80 -2.92 -10.26 -7.89
CA ALA A 80 -3.26 -11.68 -7.86
C ALA A 80 -4.56 -11.99 -8.62
N ASN A 81 -5.56 -11.10 -8.54
CA ASN A 81 -6.78 -11.24 -9.31
C ASN A 81 -6.52 -11.11 -10.82
N ARG A 82 -5.70 -10.14 -11.23
CA ARG A 82 -5.28 -9.95 -12.63
C ARG A 82 -4.60 -11.20 -13.19
N ASP A 83 -3.64 -11.75 -12.46
CA ASP A 83 -2.91 -12.97 -12.85
C ASP A 83 -3.84 -14.18 -12.96
N ASN A 84 -4.83 -14.30 -12.06
CA ASN A 84 -5.83 -15.36 -12.15
C ASN A 84 -6.71 -15.22 -13.39
N PHE A 85 -7.11 -13.99 -13.75
CA PHE A 85 -7.90 -13.76 -14.96
C PHE A 85 -7.14 -14.14 -16.23
N GLU A 86 -5.85 -13.82 -16.34
CA GLU A 86 -5.04 -14.25 -17.49
C GLU A 86 -4.93 -15.77 -17.59
N LYS A 87 -4.66 -16.44 -16.47
CA LYS A 87 -4.54 -17.90 -16.45
C LYS A 87 -5.83 -18.58 -16.87
N VAL A 88 -6.97 -18.07 -16.42
CA VAL A 88 -8.29 -18.61 -16.81
C VAL A 88 -8.59 -18.35 -18.29
N ASP A 89 -8.29 -17.15 -18.82
CA ASP A 89 -8.48 -16.83 -20.25
C ASP A 89 -7.60 -17.74 -21.12
N GLN A 90 -6.34 -17.93 -20.74
CA GLN A 90 -5.39 -18.84 -21.39
C GLN A 90 -5.91 -20.29 -21.38
N GLN A 91 -6.38 -20.79 -20.23
CA GLN A 91 -6.96 -22.13 -20.12
C GLN A 91 -8.19 -22.31 -21.01
N ILE A 92 -9.07 -21.31 -21.09
CA ILE A 92 -10.24 -21.37 -21.98
C ILE A 92 -9.79 -21.38 -23.43
N ALA A 93 -8.81 -20.57 -23.82
CA ALA A 93 -8.27 -20.54 -25.17
C ALA A 93 -7.63 -21.89 -25.56
N ASP A 94 -6.85 -22.49 -24.67
CA ASP A 94 -6.22 -23.81 -24.87
C ASP A 94 -7.30 -24.91 -25.02
N ASN A 95 -8.32 -24.91 -24.16
CA ASN A 95 -9.44 -25.87 -24.25
C ASN A 95 -10.28 -25.73 -25.52
N ILE A 96 -10.46 -24.50 -26.04
CA ILE A 96 -11.24 -24.25 -27.27
C ILE A 96 -10.41 -24.56 -28.52
N SER A 97 -9.12 -24.24 -28.50
CA SER A 97 -8.21 -24.50 -29.64
C SER A 97 -7.86 -25.98 -29.81
N GLY A 98 -8.35 -26.85 -28.92
CA GLY A 98 -8.18 -28.28 -29.00
C GLY A 98 -6.77 -28.73 -28.61
N GLY A 99 -6.22 -28.12 -27.56
CA GLY A 99 -5.09 -28.71 -26.84
C GLY A 99 -5.37 -30.15 -26.41
#